data_AF-A0A7U7QND1-F1
#
_entry.id   AF-A0A7U7QND1-F1
#
_cell.length_a   1.000
_cell.length_b   1.000
_cell.length_c   1.000
_cell.angle_alpha   90.00
_cell.angle_beta   90.00
_cell.angle_gamma   90.00
#
_symmetry.space_group_name_H-M   'P 1'
#
loop_
_entity.id
_entity.type
_entity.pdbx_description
1 polymer ?
#
loop_
_entity_poly.entity_id
_entity_poly.type
_entity_poly.pdbx_seq_one_letter_code
_entity_poly.pdbx_strand_id
1 'polypeptide(L)'
;MANENNTRTGLLQRMRYGIVRRTFSGEYRIRFYEALRFLLANQVPLKLALEQIRDAYTNFGQRWHPFAELAQDCMDALSDNSEAH
;
A
#
# COMPACT_ATOMS: atom_id res chain seq x y z
N MET A 1 2.22 -11.10 -29.73
CA MET A 1 1.02 -10.47 -29.13
C MET A 1 1.23 -10.18 -27.63
N ALA A 2 2.35 -9.54 -27.24
CA ALA A 2 2.70 -9.31 -25.82
C ALA A 2 2.77 -7.82 -25.42
N ASN A 3 2.66 -6.90 -26.39
CA ASN A 3 2.93 -5.47 -26.17
C ASN A 3 1.69 -4.67 -25.73
N GLU A 4 0.49 -5.08 -26.14
CA GLU A 4 -0.76 -4.38 -25.80
C GLU A 4 -1.20 -4.62 -24.34
N ASN A 5 -0.84 -5.77 -23.77
CA ASN A 5 -1.16 -6.08 -22.38
C ASN A 5 -0.28 -5.25 -21.43
N ASN A 6 1.02 -5.11 -21.72
CA ASN A 6 1.95 -4.33 -20.88
C ASN A 6 1.62 -2.83 -20.86
N THR A 7 1.24 -2.28 -22.02
CA THR A 7 0.84 -0.87 -22.16
C THR A 7 -0.50 -0.57 -21.49
N ARG A 8 -1.46 -1.50 -21.53
CA ARG A 8 -2.72 -1.40 -20.75
C ARG A 8 -2.46 -1.42 -19.25
N THR A 9 -1.61 -2.33 -18.75
CA THR A 9 -1.29 -2.42 -17.32
C THR A 9 -0.63 -1.13 -16.82
N GLY A 10 0.32 -0.58 -17.58
CA GLY A 10 0.99 0.69 -17.24
C GLY A 10 0.05 1.91 -17.24
N LEU A 11 -0.91 1.97 -18.17
CA LEU A 11 -1.89 3.07 -18.21
C LEU A 11 -2.91 2.98 -17.07
N LEU A 12 -3.39 1.76 -16.77
CA LEU A 12 -4.31 1.50 -15.66
C LEU A 12 -3.66 1.76 -14.31
N GLN A 13 -2.38 1.42 -14.15
CA GLN A 13 -1.63 1.69 -12.92
C GLN A 13 -1.41 3.19 -12.71
N ARG A 14 -1.13 3.95 -13.77
CA ARG A 14 -1.06 5.43 -13.70
C ARG A 14 -2.40 6.07 -13.36
N MET A 15 -3.50 5.56 -13.93
CA MET A 15 -4.86 5.98 -13.58
C MET A 15 -5.19 5.64 -12.11
N ARG A 16 -4.81 4.44 -11.65
CA ARG A 16 -4.95 4.02 -10.25
C ARG A 16 -4.18 4.94 -9.31
N TYR A 17 -2.90 5.22 -9.61
CA TYR A 17 -2.10 6.19 -8.86
C TYR A 17 -2.72 7.60 -8.85
N GLY A 18 -3.26 8.06 -9.98
CA GLY A 18 -3.96 9.34 -10.06
C GLY A 18 -5.20 9.40 -9.17
N ILE A 19 -5.94 8.30 -9.08
CA ILE A 19 -7.10 8.15 -8.20
C ILE A 19 -6.64 8.11 -6.74
N VAL A 20 -5.64 7.29 -6.38
CA VAL A 20 -5.03 7.23 -5.03
C VAL A 20 -4.61 8.61 -4.56
N ARG A 21 -3.91 9.37 -5.39
CA ARG A 21 -3.40 10.70 -5.02
C ARG A 21 -4.52 11.69 -4.72
N ARG A 22 -5.71 11.49 -5.30
CA ARG A 22 -6.91 12.28 -5.03
C ARG A 22 -7.76 11.74 -3.88
N THR A 23 -7.81 10.42 -3.66
CA THR A 23 -8.63 9.79 -2.63
C THR A 23 -7.92 9.62 -1.28
N PHE A 24 -6.59 9.66 -1.25
CA PHE A 24 -5.78 9.65 -0.02
C PHE A 24 -5.76 11.04 0.65
N SER A 25 -6.96 11.49 1.04
CA SER A 25 -7.19 12.73 1.76
C SER A 25 -6.40 12.78 3.07
N GLY A 26 -6.30 13.97 3.67
CA GLY A 26 -5.64 14.13 4.97
C GLY A 26 -6.23 13.23 6.06
N GLU A 27 -7.54 12.99 6.03
CA GLU A 27 -8.22 12.12 6.99
C GLU A 27 -7.80 10.65 6.86
N TYR A 28 -7.68 10.14 5.62
CA TYR A 28 -7.19 8.78 5.38
C TYR A 28 -5.75 8.60 5.86
N ARG A 29 -4.89 9.62 5.68
CA ARG A 29 -3.52 9.61 6.20
C ARG A 29 -3.49 9.51 7.72
N ILE A 30 -4.30 10.31 8.41
CA ILE A 30 -4.39 10.29 9.87
C ILE A 30 -4.76 8.88 10.35
N ARG A 31 -5.84 8.31 9.80
CA ARG A 31 -6.30 6.96 10.16
C ARG A 31 -5.25 5.88 9.88
N PHE A 32 -4.50 5.99 8.78
CA PHE A 32 -3.40 5.08 8.46
C PHE A 32 -2.30 5.13 9.54
N TYR A 33 -1.84 6.34 9.88
CA TYR A 33 -0.78 6.51 10.87
C TYR A 33 -1.24 6.17 12.30
N GLU A 34 -2.51 6.35 12.64
CA GLU A 34 -3.08 5.88 13.91
C GLU A 34 -3.04 4.36 14.03
N ALA A 35 -3.47 3.65 12.98
CA ALA A 35 -3.40 2.18 12.94
C ALA A 35 -1.95 1.69 13.02
N LEU A 36 -1.04 2.33 12.27
CA LEU A 36 0.37 1.99 12.29
C LEU A 36 1.00 2.23 13.66
N ARG A 37 0.75 3.40 14.27
CA ARG A 37 1.20 3.72 15.63
C ARG A 37 0.71 2.68 16.63
N PHE A 38 -0.56 2.28 16.54
CA PHE A 38 -1.13 1.28 17.44
C PHE A 38 -0.39 -0.06 17.32
N LEU A 39 -0.16 -0.56 16.10
CA LEU A 39 0.54 -1.83 15.89
C LEU A 39 2.00 -1.78 16.37
N LEU A 40 2.71 -0.70 16.06
CA LEU A 40 4.10 -0.52 16.51
C LEU A 40 4.19 -0.39 18.04
N ALA A 41 3.24 0.30 18.68
CA ALA A 41 3.18 0.39 20.13
C ALA A 41 2.97 -0.98 20.80
N ASN A 42 2.36 -1.92 20.08
CA ASN A 42 2.19 -3.32 20.49
C ASN A 42 3.34 -4.24 20.01
N GLN A 43 4.51 -3.67 19.68
CA GLN A 43 5.71 -4.42 19.27
C GLN A 43 5.51 -5.29 18.02
N VAL A 44 4.51 -4.98 17.19
CA VAL A 44 4.36 -5.64 15.88
C VAL A 44 5.49 -5.14 14.96
N PRO A 45 6.28 -6.03 14.33
CA PRO A 45 7.30 -5.63 13.38
C PRO A 45 6.73 -4.79 12.24
N LEU A 46 7.48 -3.78 11.78
CA LEU A 46 6.98 -2.80 10.80
C LEU A 46 6.39 -3.44 9.54
N LYS A 47 7.08 -4.41 8.94
CA LYS A 47 6.59 -5.10 7.74
C LYS A 47 5.24 -5.78 8.00
N LEU A 48 5.14 -6.53 9.10
CA LEU A 48 3.91 -7.23 9.49
C LEU A 48 2.78 -6.23 9.83
N ALA A 49 3.10 -5.08 10.42
CA ALA A 49 2.12 -4.04 10.70
C ALA A 49 1.51 -3.47 9.40
N LEU A 50 2.35 -3.23 8.38
CA LEU A 50 1.91 -2.77 7.06
C LEU A 50 1.03 -3.83 6.36
N GLU A 51 1.41 -5.11 6.44
CA GLU A 51 0.60 -6.23 5.92
C GLU A 51 -0.77 -6.29 6.58
N GLN A 52 -0.83 -6.20 7.92
CA GLN A 52 -2.10 -6.21 8.65
C GLN A 52 -3.01 -5.04 8.28
N ILE A 53 -2.45 -3.83 8.12
CA ILE A 53 -3.22 -2.66 7.68
C ILE A 53 -3.76 -2.87 6.26
N ARG A 54 -2.93 -3.36 5.33
CA ARG A 54 -3.37 -3.68 3.97
C ARG A 54 -4.54 -4.67 4.02
N ASP A 55 -4.36 -5.78 4.72
CA ASP A 55 -5.30 -6.90 4.67
C ASP A 55 -6.63 -6.55 5.34
N ALA A 56 -6.62 -5.84 6.46
CA ALA A 56 -7.82 -5.39 7.15
C ALA A 56 -8.70 -4.48 6.27
N TYR A 57 -8.09 -3.55 5.51
CA TYR A 57 -8.83 -2.58 4.71
C TYR A 57 -9.16 -3.05 3.29
N THR A 58 -8.47 -4.09 2.80
CA THR A 58 -8.74 -4.69 1.49
C THR A 58 -9.58 -5.96 1.59
N ASN A 59 -9.93 -6.42 2.79
CA ASN A 59 -10.46 -7.77 3.00
C ASN A 59 -9.53 -8.81 2.34
N PHE A 60 -8.26 -8.84 2.77
CA PHE A 60 -7.22 -9.73 2.25
C PHE A 60 -7.07 -9.67 0.71
N GLY A 61 -7.10 -8.45 0.16
CA GLY A 61 -6.95 -8.21 -1.28
C GLY A 61 -8.23 -8.37 -2.11
N GLN A 62 -9.38 -8.73 -1.51
CA GLN A 62 -10.65 -8.86 -2.24
C GLN A 62 -11.23 -7.52 -2.71
N ARG A 63 -10.84 -6.42 -2.08
CA ARG A 63 -11.30 -5.07 -2.41
C ARG A 63 -10.12 -4.13 -2.49
N TRP A 64 -10.23 -3.18 -3.42
CA TRP A 64 -9.26 -2.11 -3.50
C TRP A 64 -9.48 -1.08 -2.39
N HIS A 65 -8.40 -0.67 -1.73
CA HIS A 65 -8.41 0.42 -0.75
C HIS A 65 -7.11 1.23 -0.85
N PRO A 66 -7.14 2.56 -0.71
CA PRO A 66 -5.93 3.40 -0.80
C PRO A 66 -4.82 3.03 0.20
N PHE A 67 -5.17 2.44 1.35
CA PHE A 67 -4.20 1.97 2.34
C PHE A 67 -3.31 0.85 1.79
N ALA A 68 -3.84 0.05 0.87
CA ALA A 68 -3.12 -1.04 0.26
C ALA A 68 -1.94 -0.54 -0.58
N GLU A 69 -2.15 0.56 -1.30
CA GLU A 69 -1.14 1.17 -2.16
C GLU A 69 -0.01 1.73 -1.31
N LEU A 70 -0.34 2.52 -0.28
CA LEU A 70 0.70 3.06 0.61
C LEU A 70 1.44 1.95 1.36
N ALA A 71 0.71 0.97 1.89
CA ALA A 71 1.34 -0.15 2.59
C ALA A 71 2.28 -0.93 1.68
N GLN A 72 1.87 -1.20 0.43
CA GLN A 72 2.69 -1.89 -0.55
C GLN A 72 3.94 -1.09 -0.92
N ASP A 73 3.79 0.21 -1.21
CA ASP A 73 4.93 1.10 -1.51
C ASP A 73 5.96 1.10 -0.36
N CYS A 74 5.49 1.10 0.90
CA CYS A 74 6.38 1.01 2.06
C CYS A 74 7.06 -0.36 2.18
N MET A 75 6.34 -1.46 1.93
CA MET A 75 6.89 -2.81 2.00
C MET A 75 7.92 -3.09 0.89
N ASP A 76 7.69 -2.56 -0.30
CA ASP A 76 8.62 -2.67 -1.43
C ASP A 76 9.92 -1.92 -1.06
N ALA A 77 9.82 -0.67 -0.59
CA ALA A 77 10.98 0.11 -0.15
C ALA A 77 11.74 -0.53 1.02
N LEU A 78 11.06 -1.21 1.95
CA LEU A 78 11.72 -1.97 3.02
C LEU A 78 12.48 -3.19 2.48
N SER A 79 11.91 -3.87 1.48
CA SER A 79 12.52 -5.06 0.88
C SER A 79 13.75 -4.68 0.06
N ASP A 80 13.66 -3.63 -0.76
CA ASP A 80 14.79 -3.10 -1.53
C ASP A 80 15.99 -2.72 -0.63
N ASN A 81 15.71 -2.11 0.53
CA ASN A 81 16.75 -1.76 1.50
C ASN A 81 17.33 -2.99 2.23
N SER A 82 16.59 -4.09 2.32
CA SER A 82 17.07 -5.32 2.96
C SER A 82 18.00 -6.14 2.06
N GLU A 83 17.88 -6.02 0.73
CA GLU A 83 18.79 -6.68 -0.20
C GLU A 83 20.13 -5.94 -0.37
N ALA A 84 20.20 -4.68 0.03
CA ALA A 84 21.40 -3.86 -0.02
C ALA A 84 22.36 -4.05 1.19
N HIS A 85 21.98 -4.87 2.17
CA HIS A 85 22.71 -5.14 3.40
C HIS A 85 22.98 -6.64 3.60
#